data_AF-A0AAN9ZEB4-F1
#
_entry.id   AF-A0AAN9ZEB4-F1
#
_cell.length_a   1.000
_cell.length_b   1.000
_cell.length_c   1.000
_cell.angle_alpha   90.00
_cell.angle_beta   90.00
_cell.angle_gamma   90.00
#
_symmetry.space_group_name_H-M   'P 1'
#
loop_
_entity.id
_entity.type
_entity.pdbx_description
1 polymer ?
#
loop_
_entity_poly.entity_id
_entity_poly.type
_entity_poly.pdbx_seq_one_letter_code
_entity_poly.pdbx_strand_id
1 'polypeptide(L)'
;MEVFFAADSGNCEEIREKLQQGCSLEASGEFERTPLLTAIFRGHLHAVQLLRQNGANINARDKFQRSAIHIAAKEGHEEILRLLLQEKFDVNSEDIFGRTPLHLAALKGHVKIAKLLLDHKANKNAKDNKGKIPLDLAHRGRKDNMIHFLENWCAL
;
A
#
# COMPACT_ATOMS: atom_id res chain seq x y z
N MET A 1 24.93 -8.31 0.28
CA MET A 1 23.68 -7.89 0.95
C MET A 1 22.86 -7.16 -0.09
N GLU A 2 21.66 -7.66 -0.39
CA GLU A 2 20.80 -7.17 -1.47
C GLU A 2 20.15 -5.83 -1.12
N VAL A 3 19.74 -5.05 -2.14
CA VAL A 3 19.00 -3.77 -1.98
C VAL A 3 17.77 -3.94 -1.07
N PHE A 4 17.21 -5.14 -1.06
CA PHE A 4 16.10 -5.54 -0.19
C PHE A 4 16.34 -5.22 1.29
N PHE A 5 17.50 -5.58 1.87
CA PHE A 5 17.76 -5.39 3.31
C PHE A 5 17.91 -3.91 3.66
N ALA A 6 18.56 -3.15 2.79
CA ALA A 6 18.69 -1.71 2.93
C ALA A 6 17.32 -1.00 2.84
N ALA A 7 16.42 -1.51 1.98
CA ALA A 7 15.05 -1.03 1.88
C ALA A 7 14.19 -1.40 3.09
N ASP A 8 14.43 -2.54 3.74
CA ASP A 8 13.74 -2.94 4.98
C ASP A 8 14.12 -2.05 6.17
N SER A 9 15.41 -1.70 6.28
CA SER A 9 15.90 -0.77 7.32
C SER A 9 15.65 0.71 6.99
N GLY A 10 15.35 1.04 5.73
CA GLY A 10 15.16 2.42 5.25
C GLY A 10 16.47 3.18 5.04
N ASN A 11 17.60 2.47 5.04
CA ASN A 11 18.93 3.05 4.91
C ASN A 11 19.19 3.52 3.47
N CYS A 12 18.92 4.80 3.21
CA CYS A 12 19.05 5.38 1.87
C CYS A 12 20.49 5.39 1.36
N GLU A 13 21.49 5.54 2.23
CA GLU A 13 22.90 5.50 1.82
C GLU A 13 23.27 4.10 1.34
N GLU A 14 22.90 3.07 2.10
CA GLU A 14 23.14 1.68 1.69
C GLU A 14 22.39 1.34 0.40
N ILE A 15 21.15 1.82 0.22
CA ILE A 15 20.43 1.68 -1.06
C ILE A 15 21.27 2.28 -2.19
N ARG A 16 21.77 3.52 -2.06
CA ARG A 16 22.60 4.18 -3.10
C ARG A 16 23.86 3.38 -3.42
N GLU A 17 24.59 2.95 -2.39
CA GLU A 17 25.80 2.16 -2.55
C GLU A 17 25.53 0.85 -3.30
N LYS A 18 24.45 0.13 -2.97
CA LYS A 18 24.09 -1.12 -3.63
C LYS A 18 23.66 -0.92 -5.09
N LEU A 19 22.98 0.17 -5.39
CA LEU A 19 22.62 0.51 -6.77
C LEU A 19 23.85 0.84 -7.62
N GLN A 20 24.84 1.54 -7.06
CA GLN A 20 26.13 1.77 -7.73
C GLN A 20 26.90 0.47 -7.99
N GLN A 21 26.72 -0.54 -7.13
CA GLN A 21 27.28 -1.88 -7.30
C GLN A 21 26.51 -2.74 -8.34
N GLY A 22 25.47 -2.20 -8.98
CA GLY A 22 24.68 -2.89 -9.99
C GLY A 22 23.73 -3.95 -9.42
N CYS A 23 23.40 -3.88 -8.12
CA CYS A 23 22.42 -4.79 -7.54
C CYS A 23 21.02 -4.56 -8.12
N SER A 24 20.26 -5.64 -8.32
CA SER A 24 18.91 -5.59 -8.87
C SER A 24 17.93 -4.86 -7.95
N LEU A 25 17.12 -3.99 -8.55
CA LEU A 25 15.98 -3.33 -7.90
C LEU A 25 14.76 -4.24 -7.73
N GLU A 26 14.76 -5.41 -8.37
CA GLU A 26 13.60 -6.32 -8.41
C GLU A 26 13.85 -7.61 -7.63
N ALA A 27 15.00 -7.73 -6.95
CA ALA A 27 15.29 -8.85 -6.07
C ALA A 27 14.24 -8.90 -4.95
N SER A 28 13.44 -9.97 -4.93
CA SER A 28 12.35 -10.11 -3.98
C SER A 28 12.77 -10.94 -2.77
N GLY A 29 12.40 -10.46 -1.58
CA GLY A 29 12.65 -11.17 -0.32
C GLY A 29 11.43 -11.97 0.13
N GLU A 30 11.22 -12.08 1.44
CA GLU A 30 10.05 -12.76 1.99
C GLU A 30 8.75 -12.18 1.41
N PHE A 31 7.80 -13.08 1.11
CA PHE A 31 6.50 -12.74 0.54
C PHE A 31 6.54 -12.13 -0.87
N GLU A 32 7.61 -12.39 -1.64
CA GLU A 32 7.79 -11.90 -3.02
C GLU A 32 7.76 -10.37 -3.12
N ARG A 33 8.18 -9.68 -2.06
CA ARG A 33 8.25 -8.21 -2.06
C ARG A 33 9.56 -7.75 -2.65
N THR A 34 9.48 -6.92 -3.68
CA THR A 34 10.61 -6.13 -4.17
C THR A 34 11.07 -5.14 -3.07
N PRO A 35 12.30 -4.62 -3.13
CA PRO A 35 12.79 -3.61 -2.21
C PRO A 35 11.85 -2.41 -2.11
N LEU A 36 11.23 -2.00 -3.23
CA LEU A 36 10.23 -0.94 -3.24
C LEU A 36 8.99 -1.28 -2.39
N LEU A 37 8.41 -2.47 -2.58
CA LEU A 37 7.25 -2.91 -1.78
C LEU A 37 7.62 -3.08 -0.30
N THR A 38 8.86 -3.47 0.01
CA THR A 38 9.37 -3.57 1.38
C THR A 38 9.51 -2.19 2.03
N ALA A 39 10.10 -1.20 1.34
CA ALA A 39 10.18 0.18 1.84
C ALA A 39 8.77 0.77 2.09
N ILE A 40 7.82 0.49 1.19
CA ILE A 40 6.42 0.90 1.36
C ILE A 40 5.82 0.21 2.59
N PHE A 41 6.01 -1.10 2.76
CA PHE A 41 5.49 -1.83 3.91
C PHE A 41 6.02 -1.27 5.24
N ARG A 42 7.30 -0.90 5.28
CA ARG A 42 7.94 -0.34 6.48
C ARG A 42 7.66 1.15 6.71
N GLY A 43 7.14 1.86 5.71
CA GLY A 43 6.82 3.28 5.83
C GLY A 43 7.98 4.23 5.53
N HIS A 44 9.03 3.73 4.88
CA HIS A 44 10.25 4.50 4.62
C HIS A 44 10.11 5.40 3.39
N LEU A 45 9.44 6.55 3.53
CA LEU A 45 9.13 7.45 2.42
C LEU A 45 10.34 7.82 1.57
N HIS A 46 11.47 8.19 2.19
CA HIS A 46 12.69 8.56 1.47
C HIS A 46 13.27 7.39 0.68
N ALA A 47 13.22 6.17 1.22
CA ALA A 47 13.64 4.96 0.51
C ALA A 47 12.71 4.66 -0.67
N VAL A 48 11.39 4.85 -0.51
CA VAL A 48 10.41 4.71 -1.59
C VAL A 48 10.71 5.69 -2.74
N GLN A 49 10.95 6.96 -2.41
CA GLN A 49 11.31 7.98 -3.39
C GLN A 49 12.62 7.65 -4.10
N LEU A 50 13.65 7.24 -3.36
CA LEU A 50 14.95 6.87 -3.90
C LEU A 50 14.86 5.68 -4.85
N LEU A 51 14.21 4.58 -4.43
CA LEU A 51 14.04 3.39 -5.26
C LEU A 51 13.25 3.71 -6.53
N ARG A 52 12.19 4.52 -6.40
CA ARG A 52 11.39 4.97 -7.55
C ARG A 52 12.23 5.81 -8.53
N GLN A 53 13.02 6.77 -8.04
CA GLN A 53 13.89 7.60 -8.87
C GLN A 53 14.93 6.79 -9.65
N ASN A 54 15.32 5.62 -9.13
CA ASN A 54 16.25 4.70 -9.78
C ASN A 54 15.54 3.66 -10.67
N GLY A 55 14.23 3.79 -10.90
CA GLY A 55 13.50 2.96 -11.86
C GLY A 55 12.93 1.65 -11.29
N ALA A 56 12.79 1.52 -9.97
CA ALA A 56 12.12 0.36 -9.38
C ALA A 56 10.69 0.20 -9.93
N ASN A 57 10.29 -1.04 -10.20
CA ASN A 57 8.99 -1.33 -10.77
C ASN A 57 7.84 -1.03 -9.78
N ILE A 58 7.19 0.10 -9.98
CA ILE A 58 6.05 0.56 -9.18
C ILE A 58 4.82 -0.36 -9.30
N ASN A 59 4.71 -1.12 -10.38
CA ASN A 59 3.61 -2.04 -10.65
C ASN A 59 3.83 -3.45 -10.08
N ALA A 60 4.94 -3.68 -9.38
CA ALA A 60 5.20 -4.95 -8.70
C ALA A 60 4.07 -5.31 -7.73
N ARG A 61 3.85 -6.61 -7.56
CA ARG A 61 2.87 -7.16 -6.62
C ARG A 61 3.54 -8.16 -5.69
N ASP A 62 3.11 -8.18 -4.43
CA ASP A 62 3.56 -9.20 -3.46
C ASP A 62 2.86 -10.55 -3.70
N LYS A 63 3.22 -11.59 -2.95
CA LYS A 63 2.63 -12.94 -3.08
C LYS A 63 1.10 -13.01 -2.93
N PHE A 64 0.47 -11.96 -2.38
CA PHE A 64 -0.98 -11.86 -2.24
C PHE A 64 -1.60 -11.02 -3.35
N GLN A 65 -0.85 -10.77 -4.42
CA GLN A 65 -1.20 -9.87 -5.50
C GLN A 65 -1.46 -8.42 -5.04
N ARG A 66 -0.87 -7.99 -3.93
CA ARG A 66 -1.03 -6.60 -3.45
C ARG A 66 -0.04 -5.69 -4.15
N SER A 67 -0.57 -4.63 -4.77
CA SER A 67 0.24 -3.52 -5.30
C SER A 67 0.69 -2.57 -4.19
N ALA A 68 1.54 -1.60 -4.54
CA ALA A 68 2.01 -0.53 -3.67
C ALA A 68 0.88 0.15 -2.86
N ILE A 69 -0.24 0.52 -3.51
CA ILE A 69 -1.37 1.19 -2.86
C ILE A 69 -2.08 0.30 -1.83
N HIS A 70 -2.13 -1.01 -2.04
CA HIS A 70 -2.71 -1.96 -1.08
C HIS A 70 -1.87 -2.01 0.19
N ILE A 71 -0.54 -2.07 0.03
CA ILE A 71 0.40 -2.13 1.15
C ILE A 71 0.35 -0.82 1.94
N ALA A 72 0.47 0.33 1.27
CA ALA A 72 0.39 1.64 1.92
C ALA A 72 -0.94 1.83 2.68
N ALA A 73 -2.06 1.41 2.07
CA ALA A 73 -3.37 1.50 2.71
C ALA A 73 -3.52 0.56 3.91
N LYS A 74 -2.98 -0.66 3.83
CA LYS A 74 -3.01 -1.64 4.91
C LYS A 74 -2.16 -1.22 6.11
N GLU A 75 -1.00 -0.61 5.87
CA GLU A 75 -0.07 -0.22 6.95
C GLU A 75 -0.30 1.21 7.46
N GLY A 76 -1.13 2.00 6.78
CA GLY A 76 -1.54 3.32 7.27
C GLY A 76 -0.62 4.47 6.85
N HIS A 77 0.25 4.26 5.85
CA HIS A 77 1.29 5.22 5.45
C HIS A 77 0.71 6.32 4.54
N GLU A 78 0.19 7.38 5.16
CA GLU A 78 -0.54 8.46 4.48
C GLU A 78 0.30 9.16 3.40
N GLU A 79 1.52 9.57 3.72
CA GLU A 79 2.39 10.31 2.79
C GLU A 79 2.80 9.45 1.59
N ILE A 80 3.10 8.17 1.82
CA ILE A 80 3.40 7.22 0.75
C ILE A 80 2.15 7.01 -0.12
N LEU A 81 0.96 6.87 0.48
CA LEU A 81 -0.26 6.72 -0.30
C LEU A 81 -0.53 7.98 -1.15
N ARG A 82 -0.33 9.18 -0.62
CA ARG A 82 -0.45 10.43 -1.40
C ARG A 82 0.50 10.44 -2.59
N LEU A 83 1.76 10.04 -2.39
CA LEU A 83 2.74 9.90 -3.47
C LEU A 83 2.28 8.89 -4.52
N LEU A 84 1.72 7.75 -4.10
CA LEU A 84 1.23 6.72 -5.03
C LEU A 84 -0.03 7.14 -5.78
N LEU A 85 -0.94 7.89 -5.15
CA LEU A 85 -2.18 8.35 -5.78
C LEU A 85 -1.96 9.40 -6.89
N GLN A 86 -0.77 10.02 -6.93
CA GLN A 86 -0.35 10.87 -8.05
C GLN A 86 -0.03 10.04 -9.32
N GLU A 87 0.19 8.74 -9.16
CA GLU A 87 0.42 7.81 -10.27
C GLU A 87 -0.88 7.23 -10.80
N LYS A 88 -0.83 6.58 -11.98
CA LYS A 88 -1.99 5.96 -12.63
C LYS A 88 -2.38 4.61 -12.01
N PHE A 89 -2.41 4.53 -10.68
CA PHE A 89 -2.92 3.35 -9.99
C PHE A 89 -4.44 3.29 -10.06
N ASP A 90 -4.96 2.10 -10.32
CA ASP A 90 -6.38 1.83 -10.10
C ASP A 90 -6.63 1.67 -8.59
N VAL A 91 -7.28 2.66 -7.99
CA VAL A 91 -7.67 2.69 -6.57
C VAL A 91 -8.66 1.59 -6.19
N ASN A 92 -9.32 0.97 -7.18
CA ASN A 92 -10.25 -0.15 -7.00
C ASN A 92 -9.62 -1.49 -7.39
N SER A 93 -8.34 -1.52 -7.75
CA SER A 93 -7.65 -2.78 -8.04
C SER A 93 -7.75 -3.74 -6.85
N GLU A 94 -7.81 -5.04 -7.16
CA GLU A 94 -8.03 -6.09 -6.17
C GLU A 94 -6.75 -6.90 -5.92
N ASP A 95 -6.59 -7.35 -4.68
CA ASP A 95 -5.64 -8.39 -4.28
C ASP A 95 -6.22 -9.81 -4.53
N ILE A 96 -5.46 -10.86 -4.22
CA ILE A 96 -5.88 -12.26 -4.46
C ILE A 96 -7.18 -12.67 -3.73
N PHE A 97 -7.63 -11.89 -2.75
CA PHE A 97 -8.85 -12.11 -2.00
C PHE A 97 -10.02 -11.24 -2.47
N GLY A 98 -9.87 -10.53 -3.59
CA GLY A 98 -10.85 -9.55 -4.08
C GLY A 98 -10.86 -8.26 -3.26
N ARG A 99 -9.84 -8.03 -2.42
CA ARG A 99 -9.83 -6.85 -1.54
C ARG A 99 -9.17 -5.69 -2.22
N THR A 100 -9.89 -4.57 -2.27
CA THR A 100 -9.36 -3.27 -2.66
C THR A 100 -8.52 -2.63 -1.53
N PRO A 101 -7.71 -1.59 -1.80
CA PRO A 101 -7.01 -0.84 -0.76
C PRO A 101 -7.94 -0.35 0.36
N LEU A 102 -9.18 0.04 0.03
CA LEU A 102 -10.15 0.51 1.02
C LEU A 102 -10.58 -0.60 1.99
N HIS A 103 -10.71 -1.85 1.53
CA HIS A 103 -10.95 -3.00 2.41
C HIS A 103 -9.84 -3.15 3.45
N LEU A 104 -8.58 -3.01 3.02
CA LEU A 104 -7.42 -3.17 3.90
C LEU A 104 -7.31 -2.02 4.90
N ALA A 105 -7.54 -0.78 4.46
CA ALA A 105 -7.61 0.39 5.33
C ALA A 105 -8.73 0.26 6.38
N ALA A 106 -9.91 -0.20 5.96
CA ALA A 106 -11.07 -0.38 6.82
C ALA A 106 -10.85 -1.46 7.88
N LEU A 107 -10.29 -2.61 7.48
CA LEU A 107 -9.93 -3.71 8.39
C LEU A 107 -8.95 -3.26 9.49
N LYS A 108 -8.04 -2.35 9.15
CA LYS A 108 -7.01 -1.85 10.06
C LYS A 108 -7.45 -0.62 10.86
N GLY A 109 -8.47 0.10 10.38
CA GLY A 109 -9.04 1.28 11.03
C GLY A 109 -8.35 2.59 10.64
N HIS A 110 -7.68 2.63 9.49
CA HIS A 110 -6.95 3.82 9.04
C HIS A 110 -7.87 4.85 8.37
N VAL A 111 -8.57 5.66 9.18
CA VAL A 111 -9.58 6.62 8.71
C VAL A 111 -9.03 7.62 7.69
N LYS A 112 -7.83 8.17 7.93
CA LYS A 112 -7.21 9.14 7.00
C LYS A 112 -6.92 8.53 5.63
N ILE A 113 -6.46 7.27 5.61
CA ILE A 113 -6.27 6.49 4.39
C ILE A 113 -7.59 6.27 3.66
N ALA A 114 -8.62 5.82 4.38
CA ALA A 114 -9.93 5.60 3.79
C ALA A 114 -10.50 6.89 3.16
N LYS A 115 -10.35 8.03 3.84
CA LYS A 115 -10.68 9.34 3.30
C LYS A 115 -9.97 9.62 1.98
N LEU A 116 -8.64 9.46 1.94
CA LEU A 116 -7.86 9.70 0.71
C LEU A 116 -8.30 8.81 -0.45
N LEU A 117 -8.56 7.52 -0.17
CA LEU A 117 -9.03 6.58 -1.19
C LEU A 117 -10.42 6.99 -1.72
N LEU A 118 -11.33 7.38 -0.84
CA LEU A 118 -12.69 7.81 -1.21
C LEU A 118 -12.69 9.13 -1.98
N ASP A 119 -11.86 10.10 -1.58
CA ASP A 119 -11.61 11.34 -2.33
C ASP A 119 -11.12 11.05 -3.77
N HIS A 120 -10.41 9.93 -3.96
CA HIS A 120 -9.96 9.44 -5.27
C HIS A 120 -10.92 8.43 -5.90
N LYS A 121 -12.20 8.44 -5.52
CA LYS A 121 -13.28 7.62 -6.11
C LYS A 121 -13.15 6.11 -5.88
N ALA A 122 -12.55 5.70 -4.76
CA ALA A 122 -12.65 4.30 -4.33
C ALA A 122 -14.12 3.92 -4.07
N ASN A 123 -14.50 2.72 -4.52
CA ASN A 123 -15.85 2.20 -4.33
C ASN A 123 -16.03 1.70 -2.89
N LYS A 124 -16.78 2.47 -2.08
CA LYS A 124 -17.09 2.12 -0.68
C LYS A 124 -17.91 0.85 -0.51
N ASN A 125 -18.55 0.37 -1.58
CA ASN A 125 -19.40 -0.80 -1.62
C ASN A 125 -18.80 -1.95 -2.46
N ALA A 126 -17.51 -1.88 -2.83
CA ALA A 126 -16.82 -2.99 -3.48
C ALA A 126 -16.92 -4.24 -2.60
N LYS A 127 -17.13 -5.41 -3.20
CA LYS A 127 -17.25 -6.68 -2.47
C LYS A 127 -15.99 -7.50 -2.67
N ASP A 128 -15.40 -8.00 -1.60
CA ASP A 128 -14.34 -9.00 -1.67
C ASP A 128 -14.87 -10.38 -2.09
N ASN A 129 -13.99 -11.37 -2.26
CA ASN A 129 -14.37 -12.73 -2.68
C ASN A 129 -15.33 -13.44 -1.71
N LYS A 130 -15.54 -12.90 -0.50
CA LYS A 130 -16.51 -13.40 0.50
C LYS A 130 -17.78 -12.55 0.53
N GLY A 131 -17.96 -11.66 -0.44
CA GLY A 131 -19.09 -10.74 -0.50
C GLY A 131 -19.05 -9.62 0.55
N LYS A 132 -17.91 -9.41 1.23
CA LYS A 132 -17.79 -8.41 2.29
C LYS A 132 -17.37 -7.08 1.72
N ILE A 133 -18.02 -6.00 2.15
CA ILE A 133 -17.63 -4.63 1.81
C ILE A 133 -16.62 -4.08 2.83
N PRO A 134 -15.93 -2.95 2.55
CA PRO A 134 -15.02 -2.34 3.52
C PRO A 134 -15.63 -2.11 4.91
N LEU A 135 -16.89 -1.68 4.97
CA LEU A 135 -17.62 -1.48 6.23
C LEU A 135 -17.75 -2.78 7.04
N ASP A 136 -18.04 -3.92 6.40
CA ASP A 136 -18.11 -5.22 7.08
C ASP A 136 -16.78 -5.59 7.73
N LEU A 137 -15.66 -5.27 7.07
CA LEU A 137 -14.33 -5.53 7.60
C LEU A 137 -13.98 -4.60 8.77
N ALA A 138 -14.47 -3.36 8.75
CA ALA A 138 -14.36 -2.44 9.88
C ALA A 138 -15.12 -2.97 11.12
N HIS A 139 -16.35 -3.48 10.93
CA HIS A 139 -17.10 -4.16 12.00
C HIS A 139 -16.37 -5.39 12.54
N ARG A 140 -15.88 -6.27 11.66
CA ARG A 140 -15.11 -7.45 12.08
C ARG A 140 -13.86 -7.08 12.90
N GLY A 141 -13.22 -5.97 12.55
CA GLY A 141 -12.05 -5.45 13.26
C GLY A 141 -12.37 -4.61 14.49
N ARG A 142 -13.65 -4.39 14.83
CA ARG A 142 -14.13 -3.45 15.86
C ARG A 142 -13.46 -2.08 15.73
N LYS A 143 -13.51 -1.50 14.52
CA LYS A 143 -12.89 -0.22 14.19
C LYS A 143 -13.93 0.90 14.26
N ASP A 144 -14.36 1.26 15.47
CA ASP A 144 -15.50 2.16 15.71
C ASP A 144 -15.39 3.50 14.94
N ASN A 145 -14.22 4.15 14.99
CA ASN A 145 -13.98 5.38 14.24
C ASN A 145 -14.10 5.19 12.71
N MET A 146 -13.69 4.03 12.19
CA MET A 146 -13.81 3.70 10.77
C MET A 146 -15.24 3.37 10.38
N ILE A 147 -15.97 2.64 11.24
CA ILE A 147 -17.39 2.33 11.05
C ILE A 147 -18.16 3.64 10.93
N HIS A 148 -18.05 4.50 11.95
CA HIS A 148 -18.68 5.81 11.95
C HIS A 148 -18.30 6.64 10.72
N PHE A 149 -17.02 6.63 10.34
CA PHE A 149 -16.57 7.36 9.16
C PHE A 149 -17.20 6.85 7.85
N LEU A 150 -17.22 5.53 7.62
CA LEU A 150 -17.75 4.95 6.38
C LEU A 150 -19.28 5.04 6.29
N GLU A 151 -19.98 4.93 7.41
CA GLU A 151 -21.44 5.11 7.50
C GLU A 151 -21.85 6.54 7.13
N ASN A 152 -21.07 7.53 7.59
CA ASN A 152 -21.35 8.95 7.37
C ASN A 152 -20.66 9.54 6.14
N TRP A 153 -19.99 8.73 5.31
CA TRP A 153 -19.35 9.21 4.09
C TRP A 153 -20.38 9.52 2.99
N CYS A 154 -20.61 10.80 2.74
CA CYS A 154 -21.31 11.33 1.58
C CYS A 154 -20.29 11.95 0.61
N ALA A 155 -20.32 11.55 -0.66
CA ALA A 155 -19.56 12.25 -1.69
C ALA A 155 -20.13 13.67 -1.83
N LEU A 156 -19.26 14.69 -1.70
CA LEU A 156 -19.59 16.09 -1.98
C LEU A 156 -19.68 16.35 -3.49
#